data_AF-A0A0M8N677-F1
#
_entry.id   AF-A0A0M8N677-F1
#
_cell.length_a   1.000
_cell.length_b   1.000
_cell.length_c   1.000
_cell.angle_alpha   90.00
_cell.angle_beta   90.00
_cell.angle_gamma   90.00
#
_symmetry.space_group_name_H-M   'P 1'
#
loop_
_entity.id
_entity.type
_entity.pdbx_description
1 polymer ?
#
loop_
_entity_poly.entity_id
_entity_poly.type
_entity_poly.pdbx_seq_one_letter_code
_entity_poly.pdbx_strand_id
1 'polypeptide(L)'
;MYVEHLEPIIRRQHFPLILVHDDFQTGQLAAEIIERELTATAESEVPGWERAGLHDKWPGKAERESLAQDGLRALLHRSGKALLVGVGAGAVAAWLVADVEPDLVAGVVAIDPSGPPCGLAHSVPDARGIREYSPFIRRAYGLRRYSVTDIPMTFYPPLRPGDGLERELAPPHAGDTRIGRGGGGGGRARSVRKLVNLQKMRHAVVTSHAGPHTSYDWATVYFLRDAGLDVSWLRLEDLGILGNGHLMFLETNSDQVASQVRQVLEDMALDAEIGGGRGFSAIGEDEC
;
A
#
# COMPACT_ATOMS: atom_id res chain seq x y z
N MET A 1 19.07 -3.01 2.31
CA MET A 1 18.39 -1.72 2.56
C MET A 1 19.39 -0.73 3.14
N TYR A 2 19.46 0.48 2.60
CA TYR A 2 20.14 1.62 3.22
C TYR A 2 19.11 2.47 3.98
N VAL A 3 19.54 3.22 4.98
CA VAL A 3 18.65 4.03 5.85
C VAL A 3 19.35 5.33 6.19
N GLU A 4 18.77 6.46 5.80
CA GLU A 4 19.11 7.77 6.35
C GLU A 4 18.30 8.01 7.64
N HIS A 5 18.87 8.69 8.62
CA HIS A 5 18.24 8.93 9.91
C HIS A 5 18.42 10.39 10.33
N LEU A 6 17.29 11.08 10.52
CA LEU A 6 17.24 12.44 11.06
C LEU A 6 16.75 12.40 12.51
N GLU A 7 17.57 12.87 13.43
CA GLU A 7 17.20 13.05 14.84
C GLU A 7 16.71 14.49 15.09
N PRO A 8 15.40 14.74 15.30
CA PRO A 8 14.90 16.09 15.49
C PRO A 8 15.22 16.62 16.90
N ILE A 9 15.68 17.87 16.96
CA ILE A 9 15.95 18.60 18.23
C ILE A 9 14.71 18.62 19.15
N ILE A 10 13.50 18.60 18.56
CA ILE A 10 12.22 18.55 19.28
C ILE A 10 11.42 17.35 18.76
N ARG A 11 11.37 16.28 19.55
CA ARG A 11 10.47 15.14 19.32
C ARG A 11 9.06 15.50 19.80
N ARG A 12 8.11 15.62 18.86
CA ARG A 12 6.66 15.77 19.15
C ARG A 12 5.88 14.46 19.03
N GLN A 13 6.41 13.52 18.26
CA GLN A 13 5.87 12.19 18.03
C GLN A 13 6.76 11.20 18.79
N HIS A 14 6.16 10.28 19.54
CA HIS A 14 6.88 9.36 20.42
C HIS A 14 7.39 8.11 19.69
N PHE A 15 6.69 7.66 18.65
CA PHE A 15 7.16 6.58 17.77
C PHE A 15 8.07 7.13 16.65
N PRO A 16 9.17 6.45 16.27
CA PRO A 16 9.91 6.79 15.06
C PRO A 16 9.00 6.78 13.82
N LEU A 17 9.19 7.75 12.93
CA LEU A 17 8.56 7.75 11.60
C LEU A 17 9.52 7.08 10.61
N ILE A 18 9.09 5.99 9.99
CA ILE A 18 9.84 5.31 8.93
C ILE A 18 9.17 5.62 7.59
N LEU A 19 9.87 6.35 6.73
CA LEU A 19 9.42 6.68 5.38
C LEU A 19 9.94 5.63 4.40
N VAL A 20 9.06 5.11 3.53
CA VAL A 20 9.39 4.08 2.53
C VAL A 20 8.96 4.57 1.14
N HIS A 21 9.94 4.79 0.28
CA HIS A 21 9.72 5.28 -1.09
C HIS A 21 9.18 4.20 -2.03
N ASP A 22 8.71 4.60 -3.21
CA ASP A 22 8.23 3.69 -4.26
C ASP A 22 9.39 3.01 -5.02
N ASP A 23 9.03 2.09 -5.92
CA ASP A 23 9.91 1.54 -6.94
C ASP A 23 10.58 2.65 -7.76
N PHE A 24 11.87 2.48 -8.07
CA PHE A 24 12.69 3.43 -8.84
C PHE A 24 12.78 4.86 -8.25
N GLN A 25 12.49 5.01 -6.95
CA GLN A 25 12.74 6.22 -6.17
C GLN A 25 13.83 5.96 -5.12
N THR A 26 14.25 7.01 -4.41
CA THR A 26 15.20 6.93 -3.29
C THR A 26 14.82 7.93 -2.20
N GLY A 27 15.19 7.65 -0.94
CA GLY A 27 15.06 8.63 0.14
C GLY A 27 16.10 9.76 0.10
N GLN A 28 17.13 9.63 -0.74
CA GLN A 28 18.26 10.54 -0.78
C GLN A 28 17.98 11.76 -1.69
N LEU A 29 17.84 12.95 -1.11
CA LEU A 29 17.58 14.20 -1.83
C LEU A 29 18.83 14.91 -2.38
N ALA A 30 20.01 14.29 -2.25
CA ALA A 30 21.26 14.87 -2.73
C ALA A 30 21.31 14.91 -4.28
N ALA A 31 21.62 16.08 -4.85
CA ALA A 31 21.67 16.27 -6.30
C ALA A 31 22.61 15.27 -7.00
N GLU A 32 23.76 14.97 -6.41
CA GLU A 32 24.73 13.97 -6.91
C GLU A 32 24.20 12.52 -6.90
N ILE A 33 23.18 12.23 -6.09
CA ILE A 33 22.57 10.89 -5.97
C ILE A 33 21.33 10.80 -6.87
N ILE A 34 20.57 11.89 -7.01
CA ILE A 34 19.62 12.03 -8.12
C ILE A 34 20.39 11.88 -9.46
N GLU A 35 21.55 12.52 -9.59
CA GLU A 35 22.43 12.41 -10.77
C GLU A 35 23.05 11.02 -10.94
N ARG A 36 23.21 10.21 -9.89
CA ARG A 36 23.76 8.84 -9.97
C ARG A 36 22.72 7.73 -10.14
N GLU A 37 21.51 7.90 -9.58
CA GLU A 37 20.49 6.84 -9.49
C GLU A 37 19.24 7.13 -10.34
N LEU A 38 18.98 8.40 -10.71
CA LEU A 38 17.75 8.82 -11.42
C LEU A 38 18.05 9.52 -12.76
N THR A 39 19.12 10.31 -12.86
CA THR A 39 19.53 10.99 -14.10
C THR A 39 20.92 10.61 -14.60
N ALA A 40 21.53 9.54 -14.06
CA ALA A 40 22.69 8.87 -14.67
C ALA A 40 22.22 8.09 -15.90
N THR A 41 21.80 8.78 -16.96
CA THR A 41 21.05 8.13 -18.04
C THR A 41 21.94 7.33 -19.00
N ALA A 42 22.45 6.18 -18.55
CA ALA A 42 23.45 5.34 -19.21
C ALA A 42 23.05 4.53 -20.47
N GLU A 43 22.04 3.65 -20.57
CA GLU A 43 20.94 3.09 -19.65
C GLU A 43 18.01 3.91 -19.75
N SER A 44 17.45 5.18 -19.87
CA SER A 44 16.12 5.56 -20.40
C SER A 44 16.18 5.63 -21.93
N GLU A 45 15.15 5.12 -22.63
CA GLU A 45 15.14 4.77 -24.07
C GLU A 45 15.17 5.94 -25.09
N VAL A 46 15.90 7.02 -24.76
CA VAL A 46 16.46 7.94 -25.74
C VAL A 46 17.41 7.14 -26.66
N PRO A 47 17.42 7.36 -27.99
CA PRO A 47 18.21 6.53 -28.92
C PRO A 47 19.71 6.42 -28.55
N GLY A 48 20.14 5.20 -28.20
CA GLY A 48 21.52 4.89 -27.77
C GLY A 48 21.65 3.93 -26.57
N TRP A 49 20.55 3.34 -26.08
CA TRP A 49 20.43 2.75 -24.73
C TRP A 49 20.35 1.21 -24.66
N GLU A 50 20.83 0.50 -25.70
CA GLU A 50 20.49 -0.89 -26.05
C GLU A 50 20.81 -1.99 -25.00
N ARG A 51 21.52 -1.69 -23.92
CA ARG A 51 21.99 -2.69 -22.95
C ARG A 51 21.03 -3.00 -21.81
N ALA A 52 20.18 -2.08 -21.38
CA ALA A 52 19.24 -2.36 -20.29
C ALA A 52 18.16 -3.38 -20.66
N GLY A 53 17.78 -3.44 -21.94
CA GLY A 53 16.95 -4.51 -22.48
C GLY A 53 17.59 -5.91 -22.40
N LEU A 54 18.88 -6.00 -22.03
CA LEU A 54 19.61 -7.24 -21.76
C LEU A 54 19.77 -7.52 -20.26
N HIS A 55 19.28 -6.66 -19.36
CA HIS A 55 19.44 -6.81 -17.91
C HIS A 55 18.37 -7.75 -17.32
N ASP A 56 18.59 -9.05 -17.51
CA ASP A 56 17.74 -10.15 -16.99
C ASP A 56 17.69 -10.25 -15.45
N LYS A 57 18.59 -9.54 -14.75
CA LYS A 57 18.81 -9.67 -13.29
C LYS A 57 18.01 -8.70 -12.43
N TRP A 58 16.97 -8.05 -12.96
CA TRP A 58 16.15 -7.19 -12.10
C TRP A 58 15.31 -8.08 -11.17
N PRO A 59 15.45 -7.98 -9.84
CA PRO A 59 14.75 -8.88 -8.94
C PRO A 59 13.23 -8.80 -9.14
N GLY A 60 12.58 -9.96 -9.21
CA GLY A 60 11.15 -10.05 -9.48
C GLY A 60 10.34 -9.33 -8.39
N LYS A 61 9.12 -8.87 -8.67
CA LYS A 61 8.34 -8.09 -7.68
C LYS A 61 8.20 -8.80 -6.34
N ALA A 62 8.00 -10.12 -6.34
CA ALA A 62 7.99 -10.96 -5.13
C ALA A 62 9.34 -10.99 -4.38
N GLU A 63 10.46 -10.99 -5.09
CA GLU A 63 11.81 -10.94 -4.49
C GLU A 63 12.09 -9.56 -3.89
N ARG A 64 11.71 -8.49 -4.58
CA ARG A 64 11.81 -7.10 -4.07
C ARG A 64 10.93 -6.89 -2.83
N GLU A 65 9.71 -7.43 -2.83
CA GLU A 65 8.84 -7.48 -1.66
C GLU A 65 9.48 -8.22 -0.48
N SER A 66 10.09 -9.38 -0.71
CA SER A 66 10.78 -10.16 0.34
C SER A 66 11.97 -9.38 0.91
N LEU A 67 12.82 -8.81 0.06
CA LEU A 67 14.00 -8.02 0.46
C LEU A 67 13.61 -6.72 1.19
N ALA A 68 12.47 -6.13 0.84
CA ALA A 68 11.91 -4.96 1.53
C ALA A 68 11.32 -5.35 2.90
N GLN A 69 10.57 -6.44 2.98
CA GLN A 69 10.04 -6.99 4.24
C GLN A 69 11.17 -7.33 5.22
N ASP A 70 12.22 -8.01 4.76
CA ASP A 70 13.41 -8.32 5.57
C ASP A 70 14.17 -7.07 6.01
N GLY A 71 14.35 -6.10 5.10
CA GLY A 71 15.01 -4.83 5.40
C GLY A 71 14.28 -3.99 6.44
N LEU A 72 12.95 -3.83 6.30
CA LEU A 72 12.11 -3.12 7.25
C LEU A 72 12.01 -3.86 8.59
N ARG A 73 11.92 -5.20 8.59
CA ARG A 73 11.96 -6.01 9.81
C ARG A 73 13.26 -5.78 10.59
N ALA A 74 14.40 -5.84 9.91
CA ALA A 74 15.70 -5.57 10.52
C ALA A 74 15.86 -4.11 11.00
N LEU A 75 15.11 -3.16 10.43
CA LEU A 75 15.03 -1.78 10.92
C LEU A 75 14.15 -1.68 12.18
N LEU A 76 12.94 -2.27 12.19
CA LEU A 76 12.02 -2.25 13.34
C LEU A 76 12.64 -2.87 14.59
N HIS A 77 13.34 -3.99 14.47
CA HIS A 77 14.09 -4.60 15.59
C HIS A 77 15.25 -3.74 16.12
N ARG A 78 15.62 -2.66 15.42
CA ARG A 78 16.64 -1.68 15.83
C ARG A 78 16.06 -0.34 16.29
N SER A 79 14.94 0.11 15.72
CA SER A 79 14.26 1.36 16.09
C SER A 79 13.27 1.20 17.24
N GLY A 80 12.79 -0.02 17.49
CA GLY A 80 11.57 -0.25 18.26
C GLY A 80 10.30 0.08 17.46
N LYS A 81 9.16 0.05 18.15
CA LYS A 81 7.83 0.24 17.56
C LYS A 81 7.71 1.58 16.83
N ALA A 82 7.30 1.57 15.56
CA ALA A 82 7.32 2.73 14.67
C ALA A 82 5.99 2.97 13.93
N LEU A 83 5.80 4.18 13.41
CA LEU A 83 4.77 4.50 12.41
C LEU A 83 5.40 4.39 11.01
N LEU A 84 4.69 3.75 10.08
CA LEU A 84 5.17 3.56 8.71
C LEU A 84 4.42 4.49 7.74
N VAL A 85 5.15 5.21 6.89
CA VAL A 85 4.58 5.98 5.76
C VAL A 85 5.20 5.46 4.48
N GLY A 86 4.40 4.77 3.66
CA GLY A 86 4.85 4.18 2.40
C GLY A 86 4.20 4.85 1.19
N VAL A 87 4.98 5.09 0.13
CA VAL A 87 4.50 5.56 -1.18
C VAL A 87 4.51 4.39 -2.16
N GLY A 88 3.44 4.15 -2.93
CA GLY A 88 3.44 3.14 -3.99
C GLY A 88 3.77 1.72 -3.50
N ALA A 89 4.88 1.16 -3.97
CA ALA A 89 5.43 -0.13 -3.54
C ALA A 89 6.01 -0.07 -2.11
N GLY A 90 6.42 1.11 -1.63
CA GLY A 90 6.78 1.34 -0.23
C GLY A 90 5.59 1.14 0.71
N ALA A 91 4.35 1.43 0.28
CA ALA A 91 3.14 1.09 1.03
C ALA A 91 2.92 -0.44 1.10
N VAL A 92 3.20 -1.15 0.00
CA VAL A 92 3.17 -2.63 -0.04
C VAL A 92 4.22 -3.22 0.91
N ALA A 93 5.44 -2.68 0.92
CA ALA A 93 6.48 -3.08 1.88
C ALA A 93 6.08 -2.79 3.34
N ALA A 94 5.41 -1.67 3.61
CA ALA A 94 4.89 -1.33 4.95
C ALA A 94 3.81 -2.32 5.44
N TRP A 95 2.87 -2.73 4.58
CA TRP A 95 1.90 -3.79 4.91
C TRP A 95 2.57 -5.15 5.08
N LEU A 96 3.58 -5.47 4.29
CA LEU A 96 4.31 -6.73 4.40
C LEU A 96 5.09 -6.83 5.71
N VAL A 97 5.77 -5.77 6.16
CA VAL A 97 6.45 -5.81 7.47
C VAL A 97 5.45 -5.78 8.62
N ALA A 98 4.32 -5.08 8.49
CA ALA A 98 3.24 -5.11 9.47
C ALA A 98 2.56 -6.50 9.61
N ASP A 99 2.61 -7.35 8.57
CA ASP A 99 2.10 -8.73 8.67
C ASP A 99 3.03 -9.64 9.49
N VAL A 100 4.35 -9.41 9.46
CA VAL A 100 5.34 -10.27 10.16
C VAL A 100 5.82 -9.71 11.50
N GLU A 101 5.78 -8.39 11.70
CA GLU A 101 6.16 -7.70 12.94
C GLU A 101 5.04 -6.77 13.46
N PRO A 102 3.78 -7.24 13.58
CA PRO A 102 2.62 -6.36 13.83
C PRO A 102 2.71 -5.59 15.15
N ASP A 103 3.35 -6.15 16.18
CA ASP A 103 3.49 -5.52 17.48
C ASP A 103 4.57 -4.40 17.50
N LEU A 104 5.42 -4.35 16.47
CA LEU A 104 6.40 -3.27 16.22
C LEU A 104 5.87 -2.19 15.26
N VAL A 105 4.60 -2.26 14.83
CA VAL A 105 3.97 -1.22 14.01
C VAL A 105 2.85 -0.54 14.79
N ALA A 106 2.92 0.78 14.92
CA ALA A 106 1.88 1.61 15.56
C ALA A 106 0.73 1.95 14.59
N GLY A 107 1.02 2.03 13.29
CA GLY A 107 0.07 2.37 12.24
C GLY A 107 0.76 2.48 10.88
N VAL A 108 -0.03 2.43 9.80
CA VAL A 108 0.48 2.48 8.41
C VAL A 108 -0.30 3.53 7.60
N VAL A 109 0.42 4.52 7.07
CA VAL A 109 -0.08 5.44 6.05
C VAL A 109 0.44 5.01 4.68
N ALA A 110 -0.48 4.77 3.75
CA ALA A 110 -0.22 4.31 2.39
C ALA A 110 -0.60 5.41 1.39
N ILE A 111 0.38 6.08 0.80
CA ILE A 111 0.21 7.15 -0.19
C ILE A 111 0.24 6.54 -1.59
N ASP A 112 -0.82 6.74 -2.37
CA ASP A 112 -1.01 6.18 -3.72
C ASP A 112 -0.48 4.73 -3.84
N PRO A 113 -1.02 3.77 -3.06
CA PRO A 113 -0.45 2.43 -2.92
C PRO A 113 -0.47 1.61 -4.22
N SER A 114 0.54 0.75 -4.39
CA SER A 114 0.73 -0.05 -5.62
C SER A 114 -0.38 -1.10 -5.85
N GLY A 115 -1.47 -0.68 -6.48
CA GLY A 115 -2.69 -1.46 -6.73
C GLY A 115 -3.04 -1.62 -8.22
N PRO A 116 -4.27 -2.06 -8.54
CA PRO A 116 -5.33 -2.54 -7.64
C PRO A 116 -5.17 -4.02 -7.22
N PRO A 117 -5.98 -4.50 -6.25
CA PRO A 117 -5.99 -5.90 -5.82
C PRO A 117 -6.13 -6.95 -6.93
N CYS A 118 -5.22 -7.95 -6.94
CA CYS A 118 -5.17 -9.08 -7.90
C CYS A 118 -5.43 -8.73 -9.39
N GLY A 119 -5.08 -7.52 -9.82
CA GLY A 119 -5.58 -7.00 -11.09
C GLY A 119 -4.93 -5.72 -11.59
N LEU A 120 -5.48 -5.22 -12.69
CA LEU A 120 -5.05 -4.03 -13.41
C LEU A 120 -6.26 -3.10 -13.61
N ALA A 121 -6.07 -1.81 -13.34
CA ALA A 121 -7.05 -0.76 -13.62
C ALA A 121 -6.87 -0.12 -15.02
N HIS A 122 -5.98 -0.67 -15.86
CA HIS A 122 -5.65 -0.08 -17.16
C HIS A 122 -5.59 -1.09 -18.32
N SER A 123 -5.84 -0.54 -19.50
CA SER A 123 -5.57 -1.12 -20.82
C SER A 123 -4.44 -0.36 -21.52
N VAL A 124 -3.83 -1.01 -22.50
CA VAL A 124 -3.01 -0.37 -23.53
C VAL A 124 -3.69 -0.72 -24.86
N PRO A 125 -4.48 0.20 -25.44
CA PRO A 125 -5.40 -0.13 -26.54
C PRO A 125 -4.72 -0.12 -27.92
N ASP A 126 -3.59 0.59 -28.06
CA ASP A 126 -2.90 0.78 -29.33
C ASP A 126 -1.38 0.57 -29.21
N ALA A 127 -0.70 0.60 -30.36
CA ALA A 127 0.74 0.37 -30.47
C ALA A 127 1.61 1.54 -29.95
N ARG A 128 1.02 2.61 -29.39
CA ARG A 128 1.78 3.75 -28.81
C ARG A 128 2.15 3.51 -27.35
N GLY A 129 1.67 2.45 -26.72
CA GLY A 129 1.98 2.12 -25.32
C GLY A 129 1.23 2.96 -24.27
N ILE A 130 0.29 3.82 -24.69
CA ILE A 130 -0.45 4.71 -23.79
C ILE A 130 -1.35 3.88 -22.88
N ARG A 131 -1.27 4.12 -21.56
CA ARG A 131 -2.13 3.47 -20.56
C ARG A 131 -3.42 4.25 -20.37
N GLU A 132 -4.54 3.65 -20.76
CA GLU A 132 -5.88 4.14 -20.41
C GLU A 132 -6.30 3.54 -19.07
N TYR A 133 -6.48 4.38 -18.05
CA TYR A 133 -6.96 3.96 -16.73
C TYR A 133 -8.49 4.06 -16.64
N SER A 134 -9.10 3.14 -15.90
CA SER A 134 -10.55 3.07 -15.69
C SER A 134 -10.88 2.48 -14.32
N PRO A 135 -12.07 2.76 -13.76
CA PRO A 135 -12.53 2.13 -12.51
C PRO A 135 -12.95 0.65 -12.68
N PHE A 136 -12.64 -0.01 -13.80
CA PHE A 136 -12.95 -1.42 -14.01
C PHE A 136 -11.72 -2.29 -13.79
N ILE A 137 -11.67 -2.97 -12.64
CA ILE A 137 -10.53 -3.81 -12.27
C ILE A 137 -10.54 -5.12 -13.07
N ARG A 138 -9.67 -5.21 -14.07
CA ARG A 138 -9.41 -6.44 -14.82
C ARG A 138 -8.47 -7.34 -14.02
N ARG A 139 -8.96 -8.50 -13.60
CA ARG A 139 -8.18 -9.55 -12.92
C ARG A 139 -6.92 -9.92 -13.72
N ALA A 140 -5.81 -10.09 -13.02
CA ALA A 140 -4.53 -10.51 -13.57
C ALA A 140 -3.94 -11.63 -12.70
N TYR A 141 -3.99 -12.87 -13.21
CA TYR A 141 -3.44 -14.03 -12.52
C TYR A 141 -1.92 -13.90 -12.36
N GLY A 142 -1.40 -14.23 -11.17
CA GLY A 142 0.02 -14.12 -10.88
C GLY A 142 0.50 -12.71 -10.51
N LEU A 143 -0.36 -11.68 -10.56
CA LEU A 143 -0.06 -10.32 -10.13
C LEU A 143 -0.80 -9.99 -8.83
N ARG A 144 -0.06 -9.60 -7.80
CA ARG A 144 -0.55 -9.36 -6.43
C ARG A 144 -1.44 -10.49 -5.93
N ARG A 145 -0.88 -11.69 -5.94
CA ARG A 145 -1.55 -12.97 -5.65
C ARG A 145 -2.21 -13.01 -4.27
N TYR A 146 -1.75 -12.21 -3.33
CA TYR A 146 -2.27 -12.13 -1.96
C TYR A 146 -3.00 -10.78 -1.75
N SER A 147 -3.85 -10.44 -2.71
CA SER A 147 -4.57 -9.16 -2.85
C SER A 147 -3.69 -7.98 -3.22
N VAL A 148 -2.94 -7.41 -2.28
CA VAL A 148 -2.10 -6.22 -2.50
C VAL A 148 -0.61 -6.56 -2.70
N THR A 149 -0.22 -7.79 -2.39
CA THR A 149 1.17 -8.28 -2.39
C THR A 149 1.35 -9.52 -3.27
N ASP A 150 2.55 -9.73 -3.78
CA ASP A 150 2.95 -10.91 -4.56
C ASP A 150 3.56 -12.05 -3.70
N ILE A 151 4.09 -11.73 -2.51
CA ILE A 151 4.44 -12.69 -1.45
C ILE A 151 3.28 -12.87 -0.43
N PRO A 152 3.23 -14.00 0.33
CA PRO A 152 2.12 -14.31 1.23
C PRO A 152 1.87 -13.28 2.34
N MET A 153 0.61 -13.22 2.81
CA MET A 153 0.19 -12.53 4.03
C MET A 153 -0.64 -13.46 4.94
N THR A 154 -0.80 -13.08 6.21
CA THR A 154 -1.41 -13.91 7.25
C THR A 154 -2.93 -13.79 7.29
N PHE A 155 -3.60 -14.66 6.51
CA PHE A 155 -5.06 -14.73 6.42
C PHE A 155 -5.69 -15.69 7.44
N TYR A 156 -6.87 -15.32 7.97
CA TYR A 156 -7.79 -16.22 8.66
C TYR A 156 -9.18 -16.24 7.99
N PRO A 157 -9.74 -17.42 7.61
CA PRO A 157 -9.07 -18.71 7.55
C PRO A 157 -7.85 -18.70 6.61
N PRO A 158 -6.83 -19.54 6.84
CA PRO A 158 -5.60 -19.56 6.05
C PRO A 158 -5.82 -20.03 4.62
N LEU A 159 -5.04 -19.49 3.69
CA LEU A 159 -4.93 -19.99 2.32
C LEU A 159 -4.30 -21.39 2.33
N ARG A 160 -4.61 -22.19 1.30
CA ARG A 160 -3.93 -23.48 1.09
C ARG A 160 -2.57 -23.23 0.43
N PRO A 161 -1.56 -24.08 0.64
CA PRO A 161 -0.29 -23.98 -0.08
C PRO A 161 -0.52 -23.94 -1.60
N GLY A 162 -0.08 -22.85 -2.25
CA GLY A 162 -0.23 -22.64 -3.69
C GLY A 162 -1.57 -22.06 -4.17
N ASP A 163 -2.51 -21.74 -3.26
CA ASP A 163 -3.69 -20.92 -3.59
C ASP A 163 -3.40 -19.42 -3.39
N GLY A 164 -4.00 -18.59 -4.25
CA GLY A 164 -3.96 -17.14 -4.20
C GLY A 164 -5.38 -16.53 -4.33
N LEU A 165 -5.50 -15.26 -3.94
CA LEU A 165 -6.77 -14.54 -3.90
C LEU A 165 -7.29 -14.12 -5.29
N GLU A 166 -6.48 -14.19 -6.35
CA GLU A 166 -6.97 -13.96 -7.72
C GLU A 166 -7.95 -15.06 -8.16
N ARG A 167 -8.08 -16.16 -7.42
CA ARG A 167 -9.14 -17.17 -7.58
C ARG A 167 -10.37 -16.92 -6.70
N GLU A 168 -10.27 -16.08 -5.67
CA GLU A 168 -11.34 -15.87 -4.69
C GLU A 168 -12.18 -14.62 -4.96
N LEU A 169 -11.63 -13.62 -5.65
CA LEU A 169 -12.41 -12.48 -6.16
C LEU A 169 -13.57 -12.96 -7.03
N ALA A 170 -14.75 -12.36 -6.89
CA ALA A 170 -15.83 -12.51 -7.87
C ALA A 170 -15.52 -11.72 -9.16
N PRO A 171 -16.05 -12.12 -10.34
CA PRO A 171 -16.13 -11.19 -11.47
C PRO A 171 -17.15 -10.10 -11.13
N PRO A 172 -16.85 -8.80 -11.36
CA PRO A 172 -17.81 -7.74 -11.08
C PRO A 172 -19.02 -7.87 -12.02
N HIS A 173 -20.23 -7.80 -11.45
CA HIS A 173 -21.45 -7.52 -12.20
C HIS A 173 -21.75 -6.02 -12.15
N ALA A 174 -22.48 -5.52 -13.13
CA ALA A 174 -22.59 -4.09 -13.40
C ALA A 174 -23.17 -3.29 -12.22
N GLY A 175 -22.37 -2.35 -11.69
CA GLY A 175 -22.84 -1.28 -10.79
C GLY A 175 -22.44 -1.38 -9.32
N ASP A 176 -21.89 -2.49 -8.82
CA ASP A 176 -21.39 -2.60 -7.44
C ASP A 176 -19.90 -2.97 -7.43
N THR A 177 -19.06 -2.05 -6.96
CA THR A 177 -17.58 -2.18 -6.94
C THR A 177 -17.05 -2.95 -5.73
N ARG A 178 -17.89 -3.61 -4.93
CA ARG A 178 -17.43 -4.36 -3.74
C ARG A 178 -16.66 -5.64 -4.11
N ILE A 179 -15.43 -5.74 -3.59
CA ILE A 179 -14.59 -6.96 -3.57
C ILE A 179 -15.13 -7.96 -2.51
N GLY A 180 -16.46 -8.14 -2.43
CA GLY A 180 -17.07 -8.68 -1.21
C GLY A 180 -18.55 -9.07 -1.25
N ARG A 181 -19.19 -9.28 -2.42
CA ARG A 181 -20.50 -9.97 -2.47
C ARG A 181 -20.56 -11.15 -3.42
N GLY A 182 -20.31 -12.33 -2.87
CA GLY A 182 -20.76 -13.61 -3.45
C GLY A 182 -22.28 -13.75 -3.35
N GLY A 183 -23.02 -13.02 -4.19
CA GLY A 183 -24.47 -12.95 -4.20
C GLY A 183 -25.08 -13.38 -5.53
N GLY A 184 -25.09 -14.68 -5.80
CA GLY A 184 -25.61 -15.22 -7.06
C GLY A 184 -25.68 -16.75 -7.11
N GLY A 185 -26.76 -17.33 -6.58
CA GLY A 185 -27.15 -18.72 -6.80
C GLY A 185 -26.50 -19.79 -5.92
N GLY A 186 -27.26 -20.34 -4.96
CA GLY A 186 -27.12 -21.72 -4.43
C GLY A 186 -25.85 -22.10 -3.64
N GLY A 187 -24.79 -21.30 -3.67
CA GLY A 187 -23.51 -21.58 -3.02
C GLY A 187 -23.42 -21.09 -1.57
N ARG A 188 -22.77 -21.87 -0.71
CA ARG A 188 -22.43 -21.53 0.68
C ARG A 188 -21.69 -20.18 0.71
N ALA A 189 -22.16 -19.23 1.54
CA ALA A 189 -21.55 -17.90 1.63
C ALA A 189 -20.04 -18.00 1.96
N ARG A 190 -19.18 -17.59 1.02
CA ARG A 190 -17.72 -17.65 1.19
C ARG A 190 -17.31 -16.54 2.15
N SER A 191 -16.91 -16.92 3.36
CA SER A 191 -16.39 -15.99 4.37
C SER A 191 -15.19 -15.20 3.81
N VAL A 192 -15.27 -13.87 3.80
CA VAL A 192 -14.13 -13.03 3.43
C VAL A 192 -13.01 -13.24 4.45
N ARG A 193 -11.82 -13.59 3.95
CA ARG A 193 -10.63 -13.84 4.78
C ARG A 193 -10.15 -12.54 5.41
N LYS A 194 -9.68 -12.63 6.64
CA LYS A 194 -9.23 -11.51 7.46
C LYS A 194 -7.71 -11.47 7.56
N LEU A 195 -7.12 -10.29 7.39
CA LEU A 195 -5.67 -10.06 7.53
C LEU A 195 -5.34 -9.83 9.02
N VAL A 196 -5.30 -10.92 9.79
CA VAL A 196 -5.41 -10.86 11.26
C VAL A 196 -4.26 -10.12 11.95
N ASN A 197 -3.06 -10.12 11.37
CA ASN A 197 -1.93 -9.38 11.94
C ASN A 197 -2.08 -7.87 11.71
N LEU A 198 -2.61 -7.46 10.57
CA LEU A 198 -2.89 -6.04 10.26
C LEU A 198 -4.13 -5.50 11.00
N GLN A 199 -4.90 -6.33 11.71
CA GLN A 199 -5.99 -5.85 12.58
C GLN A 199 -5.49 -5.25 13.90
N LYS A 200 -4.19 -5.37 14.20
CA LYS A 200 -3.57 -4.84 15.43
C LYS A 200 -3.26 -3.33 15.40
N MET A 201 -3.31 -2.69 14.23
CA MET A 201 -2.97 -1.27 14.06
C MET A 201 -3.88 -0.56 13.07
N ARG A 202 -3.97 0.76 13.18
CA ARG A 202 -4.80 1.59 12.30
C ARG A 202 -4.10 1.85 10.97
N HIS A 203 -4.90 1.95 9.90
CA HIS A 203 -4.42 2.17 8.55
C HIS A 203 -5.02 3.46 7.96
N ALA A 204 -4.28 4.09 7.05
CA ALA A 204 -4.79 5.15 6.20
C ALA A 204 -4.32 4.95 4.76
N VAL A 205 -5.21 5.19 3.79
CA VAL A 205 -4.84 5.36 2.39
C VAL A 205 -4.99 6.84 2.04
N VAL A 206 -3.99 7.42 1.38
CA VAL A 206 -4.03 8.78 0.83
C VAL A 206 -4.00 8.68 -0.68
N THR A 207 -5.00 9.26 -1.36
CA THR A 207 -5.15 9.18 -2.82
C THR A 207 -5.05 10.57 -3.44
N SER A 208 -4.13 10.71 -4.40
CA SER A 208 -3.87 11.91 -5.20
C SER A 208 -5.12 12.40 -5.95
N HIS A 209 -5.18 13.70 -6.25
CA HIS A 209 -6.30 14.31 -6.99
C HIS A 209 -6.18 14.11 -8.51
N ALA A 210 -4.96 14.19 -9.05
CA ALA A 210 -4.68 14.16 -10.48
C ALA A 210 -3.94 12.89 -10.94
N GLY A 211 -3.65 11.96 -10.03
CA GLY A 211 -2.98 10.70 -10.35
C GLY A 211 -3.93 9.58 -10.80
N PRO A 212 -3.42 8.53 -11.47
CA PRO A 212 -4.22 7.37 -11.87
C PRO A 212 -4.94 6.64 -10.73
N HIS A 213 -4.42 6.78 -9.51
CA HIS A 213 -4.93 6.17 -8.28
C HIS A 213 -6.38 6.55 -7.95
N THR A 214 -6.81 7.77 -8.34
CA THR A 214 -8.22 8.20 -8.32
C THR A 214 -9.19 7.15 -8.86
N SER A 215 -8.79 6.43 -9.92
CA SER A 215 -9.65 5.46 -10.59
C SER A 215 -9.72 4.10 -9.88
N TYR A 216 -8.77 3.75 -9.00
CA TYR A 216 -8.64 2.36 -8.51
C TYR A 216 -8.24 2.16 -7.04
N ASP A 217 -7.81 3.19 -6.30
CA ASP A 217 -7.49 3.06 -4.88
C ASP A 217 -8.70 2.65 -4.02
N TRP A 218 -9.92 2.93 -4.50
CA TRP A 218 -11.14 2.39 -3.90
C TRP A 218 -11.08 0.87 -3.75
N ALA A 219 -10.49 0.15 -4.71
CA ALA A 219 -10.42 -1.31 -4.70
C ALA A 219 -9.53 -1.80 -3.57
N THR A 220 -8.40 -1.11 -3.36
CA THR A 220 -7.49 -1.32 -2.23
C THR A 220 -8.20 -1.05 -0.90
N VAL A 221 -8.86 0.10 -0.76
CA VAL A 221 -9.55 0.51 0.48
C VAL A 221 -10.71 -0.42 0.85
N TYR A 222 -11.55 -0.79 -0.11
CA TYR A 222 -12.64 -1.75 0.12
C TYR A 222 -12.09 -3.14 0.46
N PHE A 223 -11.07 -3.64 -0.24
CA PHE A 223 -10.44 -4.91 0.12
C PHE A 223 -9.90 -4.91 1.56
N LEU A 224 -9.16 -3.86 1.99
CA LEU A 224 -8.56 -3.81 3.33
C LEU A 224 -9.64 -3.78 4.42
N ARG A 225 -10.74 -3.03 4.21
CA ARG A 225 -11.92 -3.01 5.10
C ARG A 225 -12.67 -4.34 5.11
N ASP A 226 -12.85 -4.98 3.95
CA ASP A 226 -13.46 -6.31 3.83
C ASP A 226 -12.57 -7.40 4.48
N ALA A 227 -11.24 -7.22 4.47
CA ALA A 227 -10.26 -8.00 5.27
C ALA A 227 -10.24 -7.61 6.77
N GLY A 228 -11.07 -6.64 7.19
CA GLY A 228 -11.35 -6.29 8.59
C GLY A 228 -10.40 -5.28 9.23
N LEU A 229 -9.60 -4.54 8.46
CA LEU A 229 -8.75 -3.46 8.97
C LEU A 229 -9.60 -2.21 9.25
N ASP A 230 -9.21 -1.41 10.26
CA ASP A 230 -9.63 -0.01 10.34
C ASP A 230 -8.80 0.82 9.34
N VAL A 231 -9.49 1.43 8.38
CA VAL A 231 -8.86 2.13 7.24
C VAL A 231 -9.52 3.49 7.03
N SER A 232 -8.82 4.56 7.43
CA SER A 232 -9.10 5.92 6.97
C SER A 232 -8.80 6.04 5.47
N TRP A 233 -9.59 6.84 4.72
CA TRP A 233 -9.31 7.12 3.31
C TRP A 233 -9.34 8.63 3.07
N LEU A 234 -8.17 9.20 2.79
CA LEU A 234 -7.94 10.62 2.56
C LEU A 234 -7.77 10.83 1.05
N ARG A 235 -8.90 11.02 0.35
CA ARG A 235 -8.89 11.45 -1.05
C ARG A 235 -8.64 12.96 -1.04
N LEU A 236 -7.58 13.43 -1.69
CA LEU A 236 -7.21 14.85 -1.62
C LEU A 236 -8.33 15.78 -2.14
N GLU A 237 -9.14 15.31 -3.10
CA GLU A 237 -10.32 16.02 -3.60
C GLU A 237 -11.35 16.34 -2.49
N ASP A 238 -11.63 15.40 -1.59
CA ASP A 238 -12.63 15.53 -0.52
C ASP A 238 -12.14 16.48 0.59
N LEU A 239 -10.83 16.75 0.62
CA LEU A 239 -10.16 17.69 1.51
C LEU A 239 -9.95 19.07 0.86
N GLY A 240 -10.38 19.26 -0.39
CA GLY A 240 -10.17 20.49 -1.15
C GLY A 240 -8.72 20.72 -1.61
N ILE A 241 -7.87 19.69 -1.55
CA ILE A 241 -6.47 19.73 -1.94
C ILE A 241 -6.39 19.23 -3.40
N LEU A 242 -6.20 20.16 -4.34
CA LEU A 242 -6.35 19.91 -5.77
C LEU A 242 -5.02 20.02 -6.53
N GLY A 243 -4.92 19.29 -7.64
CA GLY A 243 -3.80 19.34 -8.58
C GLY A 243 -2.72 18.28 -8.39
N ASN A 244 -2.54 17.76 -7.17
CA ASN A 244 -1.47 16.81 -6.83
C ASN A 244 -1.53 15.50 -7.63
N GLY A 245 -0.42 15.11 -8.25
CA GLY A 245 -0.18 13.77 -8.78
C GLY A 245 0.36 12.79 -7.72
N HIS A 246 0.95 11.68 -8.18
CA HIS A 246 1.49 10.61 -7.32
C HIS A 246 2.60 11.09 -6.36
N LEU A 247 3.50 11.94 -6.86
CA LEU A 247 4.58 12.57 -6.07
C LEU A 247 4.07 13.78 -5.27
N MET A 248 2.91 13.64 -4.61
CA MET A 248 2.18 14.72 -3.93
C MET A 248 2.99 15.50 -2.87
N PHE A 249 4.08 14.89 -2.38
CA PHE A 249 5.03 15.46 -1.42
C PHE A 249 6.11 16.35 -2.07
N LEU A 250 6.23 16.37 -3.40
CA LEU A 250 7.10 17.27 -4.18
C LEU A 250 6.33 18.41 -4.87
N GLU A 251 5.00 18.38 -4.82
CA GLU A 251 4.12 19.42 -5.37
C GLU A 251 4.23 20.75 -4.59
N THR A 252 3.89 21.87 -5.22
CA THR A 252 4.03 23.22 -4.61
C THR A 252 3.10 23.48 -3.42
N ASN A 253 2.09 22.62 -3.21
CA ASN A 253 1.19 22.63 -2.05
C ASN A 253 1.41 21.44 -1.10
N SER A 254 2.56 20.77 -1.16
CA SER A 254 2.89 19.58 -0.35
C SER A 254 2.70 19.78 1.16
N ASP A 255 2.89 20.99 1.69
CA ASP A 255 2.58 21.36 3.09
C ASP A 255 1.11 21.07 3.48
N GLN A 256 0.16 21.23 2.56
CA GLN A 256 -1.24 20.90 2.78
C GLN A 256 -1.42 19.40 3.00
N VAL A 257 -0.80 18.58 2.13
CA VAL A 257 -0.80 17.12 2.20
C VAL A 257 -0.10 16.65 3.48
N ALA A 258 1.09 17.19 3.76
CA ALA A 258 1.89 16.86 4.93
C ALA A 258 1.15 17.18 6.24
N SER A 259 0.36 18.25 6.31
CA SER A 259 -0.45 18.56 7.49
C SER A 259 -1.57 17.54 7.72
N GLN A 260 -2.21 17.04 6.66
CA GLN A 260 -3.24 15.99 6.75
C GLN A 260 -2.62 14.63 7.16
N VAL A 261 -1.50 14.25 6.54
CA VAL A 261 -0.74 13.04 6.91
C VAL A 261 -0.25 13.10 8.35
N ARG A 262 0.27 14.25 8.80
CA ARG A 262 0.68 14.49 10.18
C ARG A 262 -0.47 14.31 11.17
N GLN A 263 -1.65 14.84 10.89
CA GLN A 263 -2.82 14.66 11.77
C GLN A 263 -3.19 13.18 11.92
N VAL A 264 -3.19 12.42 10.82
CA VAL A 264 -3.43 10.97 10.85
C VAL A 264 -2.36 10.23 11.68
N LEU A 265 -1.09 10.62 11.58
CA LEU A 265 0.00 10.03 12.37
C LEU A 265 -0.09 10.38 13.87
N GLU A 266 -0.60 11.57 14.20
CA GLU A 266 -0.89 11.99 15.58
C GLU A 266 -2.05 11.15 16.17
N ASP A 267 -3.15 10.98 15.44
CA ASP A 267 -4.28 10.11 15.83
C ASP A 267 -3.82 8.65 16.03
N MET A 268 -3.06 8.10 15.08
CA MET A 268 -2.55 6.71 15.15
C MET A 268 -1.64 6.48 16.37
N ALA A 269 -0.82 7.46 16.75
CA ALA A 269 0.04 7.34 17.92
C ALA A 269 -0.76 7.28 19.22
N LEU A 270 -1.77 8.15 19.38
CA LEU A 270 -2.63 8.17 20.57
C LEU A 270 -3.36 6.84 20.77
N ASP A 271 -3.94 6.26 19.70
CA ASP A 271 -4.57 4.94 19.76
C ASP A 271 -3.56 3.81 20.12
N ALA A 272 -2.32 3.91 19.63
CA ALA A 272 -1.25 2.95 19.89
C ALA A 272 -0.62 3.07 21.29
N GLU A 273 -0.69 4.24 21.93
CA GLU A 273 -0.30 4.50 23.33
C GLU A 273 -1.38 4.07 24.32
N ILE A 274 -2.65 4.33 24.01
CA ILE A 274 -3.82 3.94 24.83
C ILE A 274 -4.05 2.40 24.79
N GLY A 275 -3.33 1.68 23.92
CA GLY A 275 -3.23 0.23 23.93
C GLY A 275 -4.30 -0.51 23.13
N GLY A 276 -4.90 0.13 22.12
CA GLY A 276 -5.81 -0.52 21.16
C GLY A 276 -7.10 -1.12 21.79
N GLY A 277 -7.49 -0.64 22.97
CA GLY A 277 -8.44 -1.28 23.89
C GLY A 277 -9.91 -1.42 23.47
N ARG A 278 -10.27 -1.42 22.18
CA ARG A 278 -11.58 -1.91 21.72
C ARG A 278 -11.54 -3.42 21.52
N GLY A 279 -11.46 -4.15 22.63
CA GLY A 279 -11.61 -5.60 22.62
C GLY A 279 -12.95 -6.01 21.98
N PHE A 280 -12.96 -7.12 21.25
CA PHE A 280 -14.17 -7.69 20.65
C PHE A 280 -15.17 -8.08 21.75
N SER A 281 -16.06 -7.16 22.12
CA SER A 281 -17.28 -7.49 22.85
C SER A 281 -18.23 -8.21 21.91
N ALA A 282 -18.09 -9.53 21.83
CA ALA A 282 -19.11 -10.41 21.28
C ALA A 282 -20.31 -10.45 22.24
N ILE A 283 -21.02 -9.32 22.35
CA ILE A 283 -22.39 -9.30 22.85
C ILE A 283 -23.25 -10.00 21.80
N GLY A 284 -23.74 -11.19 22.14
CA GLY A 284 -24.72 -11.88 21.33
C GLY A 284 -26.09 -11.24 21.51
N GLU A 285 -26.78 -10.99 20.41
CA GLU A 285 -28.20 -10.65 20.40
C GLU A 285 -28.98 -11.88 19.90
N ASP A 286 -29.10 -12.87 20.80
CA ASP A 286 -30.33 -13.67 20.89
C ASP A 286 -31.31 -12.93 21.83
N GLU A 287 -32.61 -13.22 21.70
CA GLU A 287 -33.71 -12.72 22.55
C GLU A 287 -34.12 -11.22 22.42
N CYS A 288 -34.79 -10.87 21.30
CA CYS A 288 -36.17 -10.34 21.35
C CYS A 288 -36.87 -10.42 19.98
#